data_AF-A0A7V3YJZ3-F1
#
_entry.id   AF-A0A7V3YJZ3-F1
#
_cell.length_a   1.000
_cell.length_b   1.000
_cell.length_c   1.000
_cell.angle_alpha   90.00
_cell.angle_beta   90.00
_cell.angle_gamma   90.00
#
_symmetry.space_group_name_H-M   'P 1'
#
loop_
_entity.id
_entity.type
_entity.pdbx_description
1 polymer ?
#
loop_
_entity_poly.entity_id
_entity_poly.type
_entity_poly.pdbx_seq_one_letter_code
_entity_poly.pdbx_strand_id
1 'polypeptide(L)' 'MQDVLLDVQNLVVHFRVYGGYLKVLDGVTLQVRRQERVGLVG' A
#
# COMPACT_ATOMS: atom_id res chain seq x y z
N MET A 1 -21.79 -0.52 -10.99
CA MET A 1 -20.31 -0.41 -10.99
C MET A 1 -19.89 -0.34 -9.53
N GLN A 2 -18.94 -1.17 -9.08
CA GLN A 2 -18.50 -1.12 -7.69
C GLN A 2 -17.65 0.15 -7.50
N ASP A 3 -18.11 1.06 -6.66
CA ASP A 3 -17.48 2.37 -6.40
C ASP A 3 -16.16 2.16 -5.65
N VAL A 4 -15.05 2.40 -6.32
CA VAL A 4 -13.70 2.30 -5.75
C VAL A 4 -13.47 3.51 -4.86
N LEU A 5 -13.25 3.27 -3.57
CA LEU A 5 -13.05 4.33 -2.59
C LEU A 5 -11.57 4.71 -2.45
N LEU A 6 -10.68 3.72 -2.52
CA LEU A 6 -9.23 3.89 -2.46
C LEU A 6 -8.59 3.02 -3.54
N ASP A 7 -7.67 3.61 -4.28
CA ASP A 7 -6.85 2.91 -5.26
C ASP A 7 -5.39 3.30 -5.06
N VAL A 8 -4.60 2.37 -4.55
CA VAL A 8 -3.15 2.49 -4.36
C VAL A 8 -2.48 1.69 -5.46
N GLN A 9 -1.65 2.33 -6.27
CA GLN A 9 -0.96 1.69 -7.37
C GLN A 9 0.55 1.80 -7.19
N ASN A 10 1.23 0.64 -7.20
CA ASN A 10 2.69 0.54 -7.17
C ASN A 10 3.36 1.42 -6.08
N LEU A 11 2.83 1.40 -4.85
CA LEU A 11 3.35 2.19 -3.74
C LEU A 11 4.71 1.67 -3.31
N VAL A 12 5.70 2.56 -3.37
CA VAL A 12 7.07 2.31 -2.94
C VAL A 12 7.42 3.30 -1.83
N VAL A 13 7.80 2.78 -0.66
CA VAL A 13 8.24 3.57 0.49
C VAL A 13 9.54 2.98 0.99
N HIS A 14 10.62 3.75 0.85
CA HIS A 14 11.96 3.37 1.27
C HIS A 14 12.51 4.41 2.26
N PHE A 15 13.24 3.94 3.28
CA PHE A 15 13.94 4.80 4.21
C PHE A 15 15.45 4.69 4.03
N ARG A 16 16.15 5.82 4.05
CA ARG A 16 17.62 5.84 4.07
C ARG A 16 18.10 5.45 5.46
N VAL A 17 18.95 4.43 5.53
CA VAL A 17 19.57 3.91 6.76
C VAL A 17 21.08 3.78 6.54
N TYR A 18 21.85 3.52 7.60
CA TYR A 18 23.32 3.44 7.52
C TYR A 18 23.81 2.45 6.44
N GLY A 19 23.14 1.29 6.31
CA GLY A 19 23.47 0.24 5.34
C GLY A 19 22.85 0.40 3.94
N GLY A 20 22.20 1.53 3.62
CA GLY A 20 21.56 1.76 2.32
C GLY A 20 20.10 2.17 2.45
N TYR A 21 19.21 1.49 1.74
CA TYR A 21 17.76 1.76 1.78
C TYR A 21 17.01 0.57 2.38
N LEU A 22 16.26 0.83 3.44
CA LEU A 22 15.27 -0.11 3.96
C LEU A 22 13.99 0.01 3.14
N LYS A 23 13.62 -1.05 2.43
CA LYS A 23 12.41 -1.09 1.62
C LYS A 23 11.21 -1.54 2.46
N VAL A 24 10.48 -0.60 3.05
CA VAL A 24 9.35 -0.94 3.94
C VAL A 24 8.07 -1.27 3.16
N LEU A 25 7.89 -0.66 1.99
CA LEU A 25 6.87 -1.04 1.00
C LEU A 25 7.56 -1.02 -0.37
N ASP A 26 7.46 -2.11 -1.13
CA ASP A 26 8.10 -2.23 -2.44
C ASP A 26 7.06 -2.69 -3.47
N GLY A 27 6.38 -1.72 -4.10
CA GLY A 27 5.46 -1.96 -5.21
C GLY A 27 4.06 -2.45 -4.81
N VAL A 28 3.56 -2.03 -3.64
CA VAL A 28 2.25 -2.48 -3.14
C VAL A 28 1.10 -1.87 -3.96
N THR A 29 0.17 -2.71 -4.39
CA THR A 29 -1.08 -2.30 -5.04
C THR A 29 -2.27 -2.78 -4.21
N LEU A 30 -3.19 -1.87 -3.89
CA LEU A 30 -4.35 -2.14 -3.04
C LEU A 30 -5.54 -1.34 -3.54
N GLN A 31 -6.67 -2.01 -3.73
CA GLN A 31 -7.94 -1.35 -4.00
C GLN A 31 -8.90 -1.64 -2.83
N VAL A 32 -9.57 -0.60 -2.34
CA VAL A 32 -10.65 -0.71 -1.35
C VAL A 32 -11.92 -0.12 -1.92
N ARG A 33 -13.02 -0.85 -1.84
CA ARG A 33 -14.33 -0.46 -2.37
C ARG A 33 -15.20 0.16 -1.29
N ARG A 34 -16.17 0.98 -1.69
CA ARG A 34 -17.14 1.56 -0.76
C ARG A 34 -17.89 0.47 0.00
N GLN A 35 -18.03 0.63 1.32
CA GLN A 35 -18.61 -0.34 2.29
C GLN A 35 -17.75 -1.59 2.57
N GLU A 36 -16.57 -1.72 1.98
CA GLU A 36 -15.65 -2.82 2.28
C GLU A 36 -14.97 -2.60 3.65
N ARG A 37 -14.84 -3.66 4.43
CA ARG A 37 -14.08 -3.67 5.69
C ARG A 37 -12.80 -4.45 5.47
N VAL A 38 -11.67 -3.75 5.40
CA VAL A 38 -10.35 -4.35 5.18
C VAL A 38 -9.54 -4.32 6.47
N GLY A 39 -9.00 -5.47 6.87
CA GLY A 39 -8.02 -5.56 7.95
C GLY A 39 -6.62 -5.69 7.36
N LEU A 40 -5.72 -4.78 7.73
CA LEU A 40 -4.28 -4.91 7.45
C LEU A 40 -3.62 -5.57 8.65
N VAL A 41 -2.93 -6.68 8.40
CA VAL A 41 -2.18 -7.45 9.40
C VAL A 41 -0.77 -7.69 8.90
N GLY A 42 0.20 -7.68 9.82
CA GLY A 42 1.62 -7.84 9.56
C GLY A 42 2.34 -8.29 10.81
#